data_AF-A0A3N5MZG1-F1
#
_entry.id   AF-A0A3N5MZG1-F1
#
_cell.length_a   1.000
_cell.length_b   1.000
_cell.length_c   1.000
_cell.angle_alpha   90.00
_cell.angle_beta   90.00
_cell.angle_gamma   90.00
#
_symmetry.space_group_name_H-M   'P 1'
#
loop_
_entity.id
_entity.type
_entity.pdbx_description
1 polymer ?
#
loop_
_entity_poly.entity_id
_entity_poly.type
_entity_poly.pdbx_seq_one_letter_code
_entity_poly.pdbx_strand_id
1 'polypeptide(L)'
;PLYQQGTPAVSAPAKSGIGRGADEAMDAIGESGIVIRISAPRGTTIAEKTLNPRMGITGGISVLGTTGLVEPWDDHLTESTMERVAAADRPVLTTGRTGLRFSRLLFPDREVILIGGKLNEALDAARGEVTLCGLPALILRHINPQILDGTGSLTVEDLVLSPQFPQILSDTLRKFRATRPGVTVVLVNREGRIIGESP
;
A
#
# COMPACT_ATOMS: atom_id res chain seq x y z
N PRO A 1 -12.84 -12.06 21.28
CA PRO A 1 -11.95 -10.87 21.20
C PRO A 1 -10.71 -11.18 20.35
N LEU A 2 -10.29 -10.28 19.46
CA LEU A 2 -9.10 -10.46 18.59
C LEU A 2 -7.78 -10.51 19.38
N TYR A 3 -7.78 -10.08 20.64
CA TYR A 3 -6.63 -10.08 21.54
C TYR A 3 -7.04 -10.62 22.92
N GLN A 4 -6.15 -11.38 23.55
CA GLN A 4 -6.37 -11.88 24.91
C GLN A 4 -6.15 -10.77 25.93
N GLN A 5 -7.01 -10.70 26.94
CA GLN A 5 -6.86 -9.76 28.05
C GLN A 5 -5.54 -10.01 28.77
N GLY A 6 -4.82 -8.95 29.12
CA GLY A 6 -3.49 -9.03 29.75
C GLY A 6 -2.32 -9.11 28.76
N THR A 7 -2.56 -9.16 27.45
CA THR A 7 -1.49 -9.09 26.44
C THR A 7 -1.20 -7.64 26.01
N PRO A 8 0.04 -7.32 25.60
CA PRO A 8 0.37 -6.00 25.06
C PRO A 8 -0.47 -5.66 23.83
N ALA A 9 -0.93 -4.41 23.75
CA ALA A 9 -1.72 -3.88 22.63
C ALA A 9 -0.84 -3.62 21.38
N VAL A 10 -0.29 -4.69 20.80
CA VAL A 10 0.58 -4.65 19.62
C VAL A 10 -0.07 -5.44 18.49
N SER A 11 -0.34 -4.78 17.36
CA SER A 11 -0.93 -5.45 16.19
C SER A 11 0.02 -6.48 15.57
N ALA A 12 -0.50 -7.53 14.94
CA ALA A 12 0.33 -8.55 14.28
C ALA A 12 1.28 -7.96 13.20
N PRO A 13 0.84 -7.02 12.34
CA PRO A 13 1.75 -6.35 11.40
C PRO A 13 2.87 -5.57 12.10
N ALA A 14 2.55 -4.81 13.16
CA ALA A 14 3.56 -4.08 13.92
C ALA A 14 4.56 -5.04 14.60
N LYS A 15 4.07 -6.13 15.20
CA LYS A 15 4.91 -7.18 15.80
C LYS A 15 5.86 -7.81 14.77
N SER A 16 5.36 -8.11 13.57
CA SER A 16 6.17 -8.61 12.46
C SER A 16 7.21 -7.58 11.98
N GLY A 17 6.85 -6.29 11.94
CA GLY A 17 7.79 -5.21 11.61
C GLY A 17 8.92 -5.07 12.63
N ILE A 18 8.59 -5.14 13.93
CA ILE A 18 9.58 -5.14 15.01
C ILE A 18 10.51 -6.36 14.88
N GLY A 19 9.96 -7.55 14.61
CA GLY A 19 10.74 -8.77 14.41
C GLY A 19 11.76 -8.64 13.27
N ARG A 20 11.32 -8.18 12.09
CA ARG A 20 12.23 -7.96 10.95
C ARG A 20 13.35 -6.97 11.29
N GLY A 21 13.03 -5.86 11.95
CA GLY A 21 14.05 -4.88 12.35
C GLY A 21 15.04 -5.46 13.38
N ALA A 22 14.60 -6.38 14.22
CA ALA A 22 15.47 -7.10 15.15
C ALA A 22 16.41 -8.06 14.41
N ASP A 23 15.88 -8.83 13.45
CA ASP A 23 16.65 -9.77 12.61
C ASP A 23 17.72 -9.02 11.80
N GLU A 24 17.33 -7.93 11.12
CA GLU A 24 18.26 -7.06 10.37
C GLU A 24 19.37 -6.49 11.26
N ALA A 25 19.04 -6.09 12.50
CA ALA A 25 20.01 -5.58 13.46
C ALA A 25 20.98 -6.66 13.94
N MET A 26 20.48 -7.87 14.22
CA MET A 26 21.30 -9.03 14.62
C MET A 26 22.29 -9.42 13.51
N ASP A 27 21.82 -9.48 12.26
CA ASP A 27 22.67 -9.76 11.09
C ASP A 27 23.78 -8.71 10.95
N ALA A 28 23.45 -7.43 11.16
CA ALA A 28 24.41 -6.33 11.06
C ALA A 28 25.51 -6.36 12.13
N ILE A 29 25.22 -6.88 13.33
CA ILE A 29 26.19 -6.99 14.43
C ILE A 29 26.81 -8.39 14.56
N GLY A 30 26.35 -9.36 13.79
CA GLY A 30 26.83 -10.75 13.81
C GLY A 30 26.42 -11.53 15.07
N GLU A 31 25.31 -11.16 15.70
CA GLU A 31 24.83 -11.83 16.92
C GLU A 31 23.71 -12.83 16.63
N SER A 32 23.63 -13.87 17.44
CA SER A 32 22.61 -14.94 17.29
C SER A 32 21.36 -14.72 18.14
N GLY A 33 21.33 -13.66 18.95
CA GLY A 33 20.20 -13.33 19.81
C GLY A 33 20.24 -11.91 20.34
N ILE A 34 19.07 -11.31 20.50
CA ILE A 34 18.90 -9.98 21.07
C ILE A 34 17.68 -9.94 22.00
N VAL A 35 17.78 -9.15 23.08
CA VAL A 35 16.64 -8.82 23.93
C VAL A 35 16.30 -7.35 23.74
N ILE A 36 15.11 -7.08 23.21
CA ILE A 36 14.64 -5.72 22.92
C ILE A 36 13.51 -5.35 23.87
N ARG A 37 13.64 -4.18 24.52
CA ARG A 37 12.57 -3.56 25.30
C ARG A 37 12.15 -2.25 24.64
N ILE A 38 10.96 -2.25 24.02
CA ILE A 38 10.34 -1.04 23.47
C ILE A 38 9.52 -0.39 24.57
N SER A 39 9.66 0.93 24.74
CA SER A 39 8.89 1.69 25.72
C SER A 39 8.37 2.98 25.10
N ALA A 40 7.19 3.40 25.54
CA ALA A 40 6.63 4.71 25.24
C ALA A 40 6.54 5.48 26.57
N PRO A 41 7.54 6.32 26.92
CA PRO A 41 7.64 6.94 28.25
C PRO A 41 6.40 7.74 28.66
N ARG A 42 5.70 8.34 27.69
CA ARG A 42 4.46 9.09 27.90
C ARG A 42 3.21 8.31 27.47
N GLY A 43 3.35 7.01 27.23
CA GLY A 43 2.30 6.16 26.67
C GLY A 43 1.01 6.17 27.49
N THR A 44 1.11 6.09 28.82
CA THR A 44 -0.06 6.14 29.71
C THR A 44 -0.84 7.44 29.55
N THR A 45 -0.16 8.59 29.65
CA THR A 45 -0.79 9.91 29.53
C THR A 45 -1.35 10.18 28.13
N ILE A 46 -0.67 9.72 27.08
CA ILE A 46 -1.17 9.88 25.71
C ILE A 46 -2.38 8.99 25.47
N ALA A 47 -2.39 7.76 25.99
CA ALA A 47 -3.49 6.81 25.79
C ALA A 47 -4.84 7.37 26.26
N GLU A 48 -4.86 8.11 27.37
CA GLU A 48 -6.06 8.80 27.89
C GLU A 48 -6.68 9.78 26.89
N LYS A 49 -5.88 10.32 25.97
CA LYS A 49 -6.31 11.25 24.91
C LYS A 49 -6.68 10.56 23.60
N THR A 50 -6.70 9.22 23.57
CA THR A 50 -7.01 8.42 22.36
C THR A 50 -8.31 7.63 22.54
N LEU A 51 -8.63 6.79 21.55
CA LEU A 51 -9.74 5.83 21.66
C LEU A 51 -9.40 4.61 22.53
N ASN A 52 -8.15 4.43 22.95
CA ASN A 52 -7.71 3.26 23.72
C ASN A 52 -8.56 2.96 24.97
N PRO A 53 -8.95 3.93 25.82
CA PRO A 53 -9.74 3.65 27.02
C PRO A 53 -11.11 3.05 26.67
N ARG A 54 -11.75 3.55 25.60
CA ARG A 54 -13.04 3.04 25.11
C ARG A 54 -12.92 1.61 24.55
N MET A 55 -11.74 1.24 24.07
CA MET A 55 -11.43 -0.09 23.54
C MET A 55 -10.94 -1.07 24.61
N GLY A 56 -10.93 -0.67 25.90
CA GLY A 56 -10.47 -1.50 27.02
C GLY A 56 -8.95 -1.63 27.13
N ILE A 57 -8.18 -0.78 26.43
CA ILE A 57 -6.73 -0.75 26.48
C ILE A 57 -6.32 0.21 27.59
N THR A 58 -5.59 -0.32 28.58
CA THR A 58 -5.17 0.42 29.78
C THR A 58 -3.65 0.37 29.94
N GLY A 59 -3.09 1.32 30.70
CA GLY A 59 -1.65 1.35 31.03
C GLY A 59 -0.71 1.74 29.89
N GLY A 60 -1.22 2.14 28.71
CA GLY A 60 -0.37 2.58 27.60
C GLY A 60 -1.08 2.78 26.26
N ILE A 61 -0.30 3.20 25.26
CA ILE A 61 -0.75 3.33 23.87
C ILE A 61 -0.69 1.98 23.14
N SER A 62 -1.41 1.90 22.02
CA SER A 62 -1.35 0.78 21.10
C SER A 62 -0.18 0.96 20.12
N VAL A 63 0.54 -0.11 19.80
CA VAL A 63 1.55 -0.13 18.73
C VAL A 63 0.92 -0.73 17.47
N LEU A 64 0.57 0.13 16.53
CA LEU A 64 -0.21 -0.18 15.34
C LEU A 64 0.54 0.27 14.08
N GLY A 65 0.18 -0.30 12.94
CA GLY A 65 0.72 0.12 11.65
C GLY A 65 0.76 -1.06 10.68
N THR A 66 -0.04 -0.99 9.61
CA THR A 66 -0.08 -2.04 8.59
C THR A 66 1.01 -1.88 7.54
N THR A 67 1.36 -0.63 7.22
CA THR A 67 2.33 -0.28 6.16
C THR A 67 3.69 0.14 6.71
N GLY A 68 3.78 0.48 8.00
CA GLY A 68 4.96 1.15 8.57
C GLY A 68 5.10 2.62 8.18
N LEU A 69 4.13 3.17 7.44
CA LEU A 69 4.07 4.59 7.07
C LEU A 69 2.88 5.25 7.77
N VAL A 70 3.11 6.46 8.28
CA VAL A 70 2.01 7.32 8.77
C VAL A 70 1.42 8.05 7.57
N GLU A 71 0.10 7.98 7.44
CA GLU A 71 -0.64 8.81 6.50
C GLU A 71 -0.90 10.16 7.17
N PRO A 72 -0.37 11.28 6.66
CA PRO A 72 -0.74 12.59 7.18
C PRO A 72 -2.23 12.81 6.85
N TRP A 73 -3.06 12.88 7.88
CA TRP A 73 -4.48 13.20 7.73
C TRP A 73 -4.72 14.71 7.57
N ASP A 74 -3.77 15.53 8.00
CA ASP A 74 -3.92 16.98 8.09
C ASP A 74 -3.93 17.69 6.71
N ASP A 75 -3.31 17.12 5.68
CA ASP A 75 -3.29 17.72 4.34
C ASP A 75 -4.61 17.51 3.55
N HIS A 76 -5.57 16.76 4.09
CA HIS A 76 -6.69 16.18 3.31
C HIS A 76 -8.07 16.32 3.95
N LEU A 77 -8.19 17.02 5.09
CA LEU A 77 -9.46 17.17 5.79
C LEU A 77 -10.44 18.13 5.10
N THR A 78 -9.94 18.99 4.21
CA THR A 78 -10.77 20.00 3.50
C THR A 78 -10.95 19.72 2.01
N GLU A 79 -10.00 19.06 1.36
CA GLU A 79 -9.99 18.87 -0.10
C GLU A 79 -10.32 17.41 -0.46
N SER A 80 -11.19 17.21 -1.45
CA SER A 80 -11.54 15.90 -1.94
C SER A 80 -10.36 15.23 -2.67
N THR A 81 -10.33 13.90 -2.69
CA THR A 81 -9.28 13.15 -3.41
C THR A 81 -9.14 13.58 -4.87
N MET A 82 -10.24 13.95 -5.53
CA MET A 82 -10.21 14.33 -6.95
C MET A 82 -9.64 15.73 -7.19
N GLU A 83 -9.93 16.68 -6.30
CA GLU A 83 -9.33 18.01 -6.35
C GLU A 83 -7.80 17.92 -6.20
N ARG A 84 -7.33 17.09 -5.27
CA ARG A 84 -5.90 16.79 -5.13
C ARG A 84 -5.29 16.20 -6.39
N VAL A 85 -5.96 15.21 -6.99
CA VAL A 85 -5.49 14.60 -8.25
C VAL A 85 -5.43 15.63 -9.38
N ALA A 86 -6.38 16.56 -9.43
CA ALA A 86 -6.41 17.62 -10.43
C ALA A 86 -5.36 18.73 -10.19
N ALA A 87 -4.96 18.95 -8.93
CA ALA A 87 -3.97 19.94 -8.53
C ALA A 87 -2.52 19.42 -8.59
N ALA A 88 -2.32 18.11 -8.46
CA ALA A 88 -1.00 17.50 -8.45
C ALA A 88 -0.32 17.51 -9.82
N ASP A 89 0.97 17.84 -9.85
CA ASP A 89 1.81 17.65 -11.04
C ASP A 89 2.32 16.20 -11.08
N ARG A 90 1.99 15.51 -12.17
CA ARG A 90 2.37 14.10 -12.42
C ARG A 90 2.07 13.15 -11.24
N PRO A 91 0.80 13.04 -10.78
CA PRO A 91 0.48 12.26 -9.59
C PRO A 91 0.75 10.76 -9.77
N VAL A 92 1.02 10.08 -8.65
CA VAL A 92 1.01 8.62 -8.56
C VAL A 92 -0.27 8.17 -7.88
N LEU A 93 -1.14 7.50 -8.62
CA LEU A 93 -2.43 7.02 -8.14
C LEU A 93 -2.31 5.57 -7.70
N THR A 94 -2.95 5.22 -6.58
CA THR A 94 -2.96 3.85 -6.07
C THR A 94 -4.32 3.46 -5.52
N THR A 95 -4.64 2.16 -5.61
CA THR A 95 -5.98 1.64 -5.24
C THR A 95 -6.06 1.16 -3.79
N GLY A 96 -4.94 0.95 -3.12
CA GLY A 96 -4.91 0.38 -1.76
C GLY A 96 -3.67 0.76 -0.97
N ARG A 97 -3.72 0.54 0.35
CA ARG A 97 -2.65 0.94 1.29
C ARG A 97 -1.30 0.26 1.01
N THR A 98 -1.31 -0.99 0.56
CA THR A 98 -0.07 -1.68 0.16
C THR A 98 0.54 -1.02 -1.08
N GLY A 99 -0.29 -0.67 -2.06
CA GLY A 99 0.15 0.09 -3.23
C GLY A 99 0.69 1.46 -2.82
N LEU A 100 -0.04 2.22 -1.99
CA LEU A 100 0.40 3.50 -1.42
C LEU A 100 1.80 3.42 -0.79
N ARG A 101 2.04 2.38 0.00
CA ARG A 101 3.36 2.15 0.61
C ARG A 101 4.46 2.02 -0.43
N PHE A 102 4.30 1.13 -1.40
CA PHE A 102 5.34 0.90 -2.40
C PHE A 102 5.48 2.06 -3.37
N SER A 103 4.37 2.70 -3.77
CA SER A 103 4.38 3.90 -4.59
C SER A 103 5.18 5.04 -3.95
N ARG A 104 5.07 5.26 -2.63
CA ARG A 104 5.88 6.27 -1.94
C ARG A 104 7.37 5.95 -1.92
N LEU A 105 7.74 4.67 -1.92
CA LEU A 105 9.14 4.24 -1.97
C LEU A 105 9.70 4.35 -3.39
N LEU A 106 8.91 4.02 -4.41
CA LEU A 106 9.30 4.06 -5.82
C LEU A 106 9.30 5.49 -6.39
N PHE A 107 8.46 6.36 -5.85
CA PHE A 107 8.26 7.73 -6.32
C PHE A 107 8.33 8.73 -5.16
N PRO A 108 9.50 8.87 -4.50
CA PRO A 108 9.64 9.72 -3.32
C PRO A 108 9.40 11.21 -3.60
N ASP A 109 9.64 11.65 -4.84
CA ASP A 109 9.53 13.05 -5.25
C ASP A 109 8.17 13.39 -5.90
N ARG A 110 7.20 12.47 -5.86
CA ARG A 110 5.88 12.66 -6.49
C ARG A 110 4.79 12.50 -5.45
N GLU A 111 3.70 13.24 -5.63
CA GLU A 111 2.54 13.08 -4.77
C GLU A 111 1.87 11.73 -5.03
N VAL A 112 1.77 10.91 -3.98
CA VAL A 112 1.13 9.59 -4.04
C VAL A 112 -0.24 9.67 -3.38
N ILE A 113 -1.29 9.39 -4.17
CA ILE A 113 -2.68 9.59 -3.78
C ILE A 113 -3.43 8.26 -3.79
N LEU A 114 -4.02 7.91 -2.64
CA LEU A 114 -4.89 6.75 -2.50
C LEU A 114 -6.30 7.07 -3.00
N ILE A 115 -6.66 6.50 -4.16
CA ILE A 115 -7.93 6.77 -4.84
C ILE A 115 -8.98 5.66 -4.64
N GLY A 116 -8.59 4.54 -4.02
CA GLY A 116 -9.47 3.40 -3.82
C GLY A 116 -9.94 2.79 -5.14
N GLY A 117 -11.25 2.54 -5.27
CA GLY A 117 -11.88 2.01 -6.49
C GLY A 117 -12.21 3.07 -7.56
N LYS A 118 -11.95 4.36 -7.30
CA LYS A 118 -12.35 5.47 -8.18
C LYS A 118 -11.35 5.73 -9.32
N LEU A 119 -10.95 4.67 -10.02
CA LEU A 119 -9.84 4.74 -10.96
C LEU A 119 -10.14 5.63 -12.17
N ASN A 120 -11.31 5.49 -12.79
CA ASN A 120 -11.68 6.32 -13.94
C ASN A 120 -11.85 7.79 -13.54
N GLU A 121 -12.59 8.07 -12.46
CA GLU A 121 -12.77 9.44 -11.95
C GLU A 121 -11.42 10.12 -11.71
N ALA A 122 -10.46 9.44 -11.08
CA ALA A 122 -9.16 10.00 -10.81
C ALA A 122 -8.32 10.19 -12.08
N LEU A 123 -8.33 9.23 -13.00
CA LEU A 123 -7.63 9.37 -14.28
C LEU A 123 -8.20 10.49 -15.14
N ASP A 124 -9.52 10.72 -15.09
CA ASP A 124 -10.20 11.78 -15.84
C ASP A 124 -10.01 13.16 -15.16
N ALA A 125 -9.84 13.21 -13.83
CA ALA A 125 -9.54 14.43 -13.08
C ALA A 125 -8.07 14.90 -13.23
N ALA A 126 -7.16 13.95 -13.42
CA ALA A 126 -5.73 14.23 -13.52
C ALA A 126 -5.39 15.03 -14.78
N ARG A 127 -4.42 15.94 -14.65
CA ARG A 127 -3.91 16.73 -15.78
C ARG A 127 -2.53 16.22 -16.16
N GLY A 128 -2.32 15.97 -17.46
CA GLY A 128 -1.02 15.56 -17.98
C GLY A 128 -0.69 14.09 -17.71
N GLU A 129 0.57 13.80 -17.42
CA GLU A 129 1.06 12.44 -17.19
C GLU A 129 0.66 11.92 -15.83
N VAL A 130 0.27 10.65 -15.74
CA VAL A 130 -0.13 9.99 -14.49
C VAL A 130 0.57 8.66 -14.38
N THR A 131 0.96 8.27 -13.16
CA THR A 131 1.37 6.90 -12.90
C THR A 131 0.35 6.19 -12.04
N LEU A 132 -0.26 5.13 -12.57
CA LEU A 132 -1.07 4.21 -11.80
C LEU A 132 -0.18 3.10 -11.22
N CYS A 133 0.03 3.11 -9.91
CA CYS A 133 0.94 2.18 -9.25
C CYS A 133 0.25 1.36 -8.14
N GLY A 134 0.47 0.04 -8.12
CA GLY A 134 -0.05 -0.79 -7.05
C GLY A 134 -0.06 -2.29 -7.35
N LEU A 135 -0.83 -3.04 -6.55
CA LEU A 135 -0.96 -4.48 -6.71
C LEU A 135 -1.75 -4.84 -7.99
N PRO A 136 -1.47 -5.97 -8.64
CA PRO A 136 -2.08 -6.34 -9.92
C PRO A 136 -3.60 -6.44 -9.90
N ALA A 137 -4.19 -7.03 -8.86
CA ALA A 137 -5.59 -7.46 -8.88
C ALA A 137 -6.58 -6.35 -9.30
N LEU A 138 -6.63 -5.25 -8.55
CA LEU A 138 -7.59 -4.17 -8.84
C LEU A 138 -7.23 -3.40 -10.11
N ILE A 139 -5.93 -3.17 -10.36
CA ILE A 139 -5.48 -2.42 -11.52
C ILE A 139 -5.81 -3.19 -12.81
N LEU A 140 -5.40 -4.46 -12.89
CA LEU A 140 -5.61 -5.31 -14.06
C LEU A 140 -7.09 -5.54 -14.35
N ARG A 141 -7.92 -5.80 -13.33
CA ARG A 141 -9.37 -5.93 -13.52
C ARG A 141 -10.04 -4.64 -13.97
N HIS A 142 -9.50 -3.49 -13.57
CA HIS A 142 -10.06 -2.21 -14.00
C HIS A 142 -9.71 -1.92 -15.46
N ILE A 143 -8.44 -2.08 -15.85
CA ILE A 143 -7.99 -1.78 -17.22
C ILE A 143 -8.43 -2.84 -18.24
N ASN A 144 -8.63 -4.09 -17.79
CA ASN A 144 -9.15 -5.18 -18.59
C ASN A 144 -10.09 -6.06 -17.73
N PRO A 145 -11.40 -5.77 -17.70
CA PRO A 145 -12.37 -6.55 -16.93
C PRO A 145 -12.42 -8.05 -17.28
N GLN A 146 -12.01 -8.41 -18.50
CA GLN A 146 -11.98 -9.79 -19.04
C GLN A 146 -10.58 -10.43 -18.95
N ILE A 147 -9.68 -9.90 -18.12
CA ILE A 147 -8.29 -10.38 -18.03
C ILE A 147 -8.13 -11.87 -17.72
N LEU A 148 -9.13 -12.50 -17.09
CA LEU A 148 -9.12 -13.91 -16.74
C LEU A 148 -9.72 -14.83 -17.81
N ASP A 149 -10.41 -14.27 -18.81
CA ASP A 149 -11.15 -15.04 -19.80
C ASP A 149 -10.20 -15.89 -20.64
N GLY A 150 -10.49 -17.20 -20.73
CA GLY A 150 -9.66 -18.15 -21.49
C GLY A 150 -8.30 -18.48 -20.86
N THR A 151 -7.99 -17.94 -19.68
CA THR A 151 -6.70 -18.18 -19.01
C THR A 151 -6.70 -19.45 -18.15
N GLY A 152 -7.86 -19.90 -17.69
CA GLY A 152 -7.99 -20.98 -16.70
C GLY A 152 -7.67 -20.55 -15.26
N SER A 153 -7.30 -19.29 -15.02
CA SER A 153 -7.07 -18.73 -13.68
C SER A 153 -8.38 -18.26 -13.04
N LEU A 154 -8.57 -18.54 -11.74
CA LEU A 154 -9.76 -18.10 -10.99
C LEU A 154 -9.61 -16.67 -10.46
N THR A 155 -8.38 -16.27 -10.15
CA THR A 155 -8.05 -14.95 -9.62
C THR A 155 -6.90 -14.31 -10.40
N VAL A 156 -6.72 -13.00 -10.24
CA VAL A 156 -5.55 -12.31 -10.82
C VAL A 156 -4.27 -12.77 -10.14
N GLU A 157 -4.31 -13.12 -8.86
CA GLU A 157 -3.20 -13.70 -8.14
C GLU A 157 -2.75 -15.03 -8.76
N ASP A 158 -3.68 -15.92 -9.10
CA ASP A 158 -3.37 -17.17 -9.83
C ASP A 158 -2.79 -16.87 -11.21
N LEU A 159 -3.37 -15.87 -11.90
CA LEU A 159 -2.89 -15.45 -13.21
C LEU A 159 -1.44 -14.96 -13.12
N VAL A 160 -1.08 -14.13 -12.14
CA VAL A 160 0.29 -13.60 -11.94
C VAL A 160 1.33 -14.72 -11.78
N LEU A 161 0.94 -15.86 -11.19
CA LEU A 161 1.82 -17.02 -11.01
C LEU A 161 1.89 -17.92 -12.25
N SER A 162 1.06 -17.68 -13.27
CA SER A 162 0.98 -18.51 -14.46
C SER A 162 2.07 -18.20 -15.50
N PRO A 163 2.55 -19.20 -16.27
CA PRO A 163 3.58 -18.98 -17.31
C PRO A 163 3.16 -18.02 -18.43
N GLN A 164 1.85 -17.90 -18.67
CA GLN A 164 1.25 -17.04 -19.70
C GLN A 164 1.09 -15.59 -19.28
N PHE A 165 1.31 -15.27 -17.99
CA PHE A 165 1.14 -13.92 -17.45
C PHE A 165 1.95 -12.85 -18.19
N PRO A 166 3.24 -13.02 -18.50
CA PRO A 166 4.02 -11.95 -19.13
C PRO A 166 3.45 -11.51 -20.48
N GLN A 167 2.95 -12.48 -21.26
CA GLN A 167 2.34 -12.19 -22.56
C GLN A 167 1.00 -11.45 -22.40
N ILE A 168 0.12 -11.97 -21.54
CA ILE A 168 -1.19 -11.37 -21.26
C ILE A 168 -1.04 -9.95 -20.69
N LEU A 169 -0.09 -9.77 -19.78
CA LEU A 169 0.24 -8.49 -19.19
C LEU A 169 0.72 -7.50 -20.24
N SER A 170 1.70 -7.89 -21.07
CA SER A 170 2.24 -7.04 -22.13
C SER A 170 1.15 -6.57 -23.10
N ASP A 171 0.27 -7.48 -23.53
CA ASP A 171 -0.83 -7.15 -24.43
C ASP A 171 -1.88 -6.25 -23.75
N THR A 172 -2.16 -6.50 -22.47
CA THR A 172 -3.11 -5.69 -21.69
C THR A 172 -2.60 -4.26 -21.50
N LEU A 173 -1.34 -4.09 -21.09
CA LEU A 173 -0.73 -2.78 -20.88
C LEU A 173 -0.59 -2.01 -22.20
N ARG A 174 -0.23 -2.69 -23.30
CA ARG A 174 -0.18 -2.08 -24.64
C ARG A 174 -1.55 -1.55 -25.07
N LYS A 175 -2.61 -2.35 -24.92
CA LYS A 175 -3.99 -1.94 -25.24
C LYS A 175 -4.45 -0.77 -24.38
N PHE A 176 -4.17 -0.81 -23.08
CA PHE A 176 -4.55 0.28 -22.17
C PHE A 176 -3.81 1.59 -22.49
N ARG A 177 -2.51 1.53 -22.80
CA ARG A 177 -1.77 2.73 -23.22
C ARG A 177 -2.32 3.35 -24.50
N ALA A 178 -2.79 2.52 -25.45
CA ALA A 178 -3.41 3.02 -26.67
C ALA A 178 -4.70 3.81 -26.40
N THR A 179 -5.45 3.49 -25.34
CA THR A 179 -6.65 4.23 -24.95
C THR A 179 -6.36 5.40 -24.01
N ARG A 180 -5.29 5.32 -23.21
CA ARG A 180 -4.85 6.38 -22.28
C ARG A 180 -3.33 6.60 -22.37
N PRO A 181 -2.84 7.33 -23.38
CA PRO A 181 -1.40 7.48 -23.63
C PRO A 181 -0.65 8.28 -22.56
N GLY A 182 -1.35 9.12 -21.79
CA GLY A 182 -0.78 9.86 -20.66
C GLY A 182 -0.69 9.06 -19.36
N VAL A 183 -1.06 7.77 -19.35
CA VAL A 183 -1.07 6.95 -18.13
C VAL A 183 -0.03 5.84 -18.22
N THR A 184 0.96 5.90 -17.33
CA THR A 184 1.92 4.83 -17.10
C THR A 184 1.38 3.91 -16.00
N VAL A 185 1.38 2.59 -16.23
CA VAL A 185 0.98 1.60 -15.22
C VAL A 185 2.22 0.90 -14.67
N VAL A 186 2.35 0.86 -13.34
CA VAL A 186 3.43 0.16 -12.63
C VAL A 186 2.82 -0.83 -11.64
N LEU A 187 3.04 -2.12 -11.86
CA LEU A 187 2.54 -3.19 -11.01
C LEU A 187 3.64 -3.68 -10.08
N VAL A 188 3.32 -3.78 -8.80
CA VAL A 188 4.23 -4.29 -7.77
C VAL A 188 3.65 -5.53 -7.09
N ASN A 189 4.50 -6.47 -6.70
CA ASN A 189 4.10 -7.60 -5.86
C ASN A 189 4.07 -7.22 -4.36
N ARG A 190 3.73 -8.19 -3.49
CA ARG A 190 3.62 -7.95 -2.04
C ARG A 190 4.98 -7.73 -1.36
N GLU A 191 6.07 -8.02 -2.05
CA GLU A 191 7.45 -7.79 -1.66
C GLU A 191 7.98 -6.44 -2.16
N GLY A 192 7.19 -5.69 -2.94
CA GLY A 192 7.55 -4.38 -3.47
C GLY A 192 8.39 -4.41 -4.75
N ARG A 193 8.56 -5.58 -5.36
CA ARG A 193 9.25 -5.71 -6.67
C ARG A 193 8.29 -5.34 -7.79
N ILE A 194 8.79 -4.60 -8.77
CA ILE A 194 8.06 -4.31 -10.01
C ILE A 194 7.95 -5.61 -10.82
N ILE A 195 6.73 -5.96 -11.18
CA ILE A 195 6.38 -7.17 -11.96
C ILE A 195 5.72 -6.84 -13.29
N GLY A 196 5.50 -5.56 -13.56
CA GLY A 196 4.88 -5.08 -14.80
C GLY A 196 4.99 -3.58 -14.90
N GLU A 197 5.36 -3.09 -16.08
CA GLU A 197 5.39 -1.66 -16.37
C GLU A 197 4.91 -1.45 -17.81
N SER A 198 4.05 -0.46 -18.01
CA SER A 198 3.61 -0.11 -19.36
C SER A 198 4.76 0.56 -20.13
N PRO A 199 5.00 0.19 -21.39
CA PRO A 199 6.05 0.79 -22.22
C PRO A 199 5.76 2.25 -22.57
#